data_AF-A0A9P8JEF8-F1
#
_entry.id   AF-A0A9P8JEF8-F1
#
_cell.length_a   1.000
_cell.length_b   1.000
_cell.length_c   1.000
_cell.angle_alpha   90.00
_cell.angle_beta   90.00
_cell.angle_gamma   90.00
#
_symmetry.space_group_name_H-M   'P 1'
#
loop_
_entity.id
_entity.type
_entity.pdbx_description
1 polymer ?
#
loop_
_entity_poly.entity_id
_entity_poly.type
_entity_poly.pdbx_seq_one_letter_code
_entity_poly.pdbx_strand_id
1 'polypeptide(L)'
;MSLNIDRLADEDRRPEPFAIGTSRLILLPSYLAIGNPAYRDLYSLLHGMAKFTTMAFGPDWGIRHWDDKAITSIIQREIDASWRVRGIGDFAVGLRQDTAVTSSEKTVTSQDLKVLDMCKAQELEDVEWIGYVGVRDATTTSMPWAETHHPTLRPWIQMVELRYGFRPEVWGKGYGSEAAKAVMWWCEKHIGAQRFVAETEIANVGSSRILRKSGFEEIREDEEVIWGLKGKKEWEQWAASVPHPERGPIIQPDF
;
A
#
# COMPACT_ATOMS: atom_id res chain seq x y z
N MET A 1 -28.75 -15.74 -4.12
CA MET A 1 -27.67 -16.49 -4.80
C MET A 1 -26.47 -16.41 -3.88
N SER A 2 -26.29 -17.44 -3.06
CA SER A 2 -25.36 -17.43 -1.92
C SER A 2 -23.92 -17.48 -2.42
N LEU A 3 -23.13 -16.46 -2.10
CA LEU A 3 -21.70 -16.46 -2.37
C LEU A 3 -21.03 -17.44 -1.39
N ASN A 4 -20.36 -18.43 -1.97
CA ASN A 4 -19.57 -19.44 -1.28
C ASN A 4 -18.47 -18.74 -0.46
N ILE A 5 -18.62 -18.73 0.88
CA ILE A 5 -17.67 -18.09 1.81
C ILE A 5 -16.47 -19.00 2.15
N ASP A 6 -16.37 -20.19 1.57
CA ASP A 6 -15.21 -21.06 1.76
C ASP A 6 -14.46 -21.29 0.43
N ARG A 7 -13.64 -20.31 0.00
CA ARG A 7 -12.54 -20.58 -0.94
C ARG A 7 -11.26 -20.83 -0.14
N LEU A 8 -10.77 -22.06 -0.25
CA LEU A 8 -9.67 -22.70 0.48
C LEU A 8 -8.39 -21.86 0.55
N ALA A 9 -7.64 -22.02 1.64
CA ALA A 9 -6.43 -21.25 1.99
C ALA A 9 -5.21 -21.45 1.05
N ASP A 10 -5.35 -22.22 -0.04
CA ASP A 10 -4.24 -22.65 -0.92
C ASP A 10 -4.34 -22.11 -2.36
N GLU A 11 -5.38 -21.36 -2.70
CA GLU A 11 -5.49 -20.71 -4.01
C GLU A 11 -4.66 -19.41 -4.05
N ASP A 12 -3.75 -19.31 -5.03
CA ASP A 12 -3.03 -18.07 -5.31
C ASP A 12 -4.01 -16.99 -5.80
N ARG A 13 -4.23 -15.98 -4.96
CA ARG A 13 -5.18 -14.89 -5.21
C ARG A 13 -4.62 -13.74 -6.04
N ARG A 14 -3.43 -13.88 -6.62
CA ARG A 14 -2.88 -12.87 -7.53
C ARG A 14 -3.82 -12.64 -8.72
N PRO A 15 -4.16 -11.39 -9.03
CA PRO A 15 -4.92 -11.10 -10.24
C PRO A 15 -4.02 -11.27 -11.48
N GLU A 16 -4.66 -11.37 -12.64
CA GLU A 16 -3.98 -11.33 -13.94
C GLU A 16 -3.08 -10.09 -14.05
N PRO A 17 -1.96 -10.15 -14.80
CA PRO A 17 -1.01 -9.05 -14.90
C PRO A 17 -1.65 -7.72 -15.31
N PHE A 18 -1.43 -6.69 -14.50
CA PHE A 18 -1.96 -5.35 -14.73
C PHE A 18 -0.99 -4.27 -14.23
N ALA A 19 -1.23 -3.02 -14.63
CA ALA A 19 -0.66 -1.84 -14.01
C ALA A 19 -1.74 -0.77 -13.80
N ILE A 20 -1.55 0.13 -12.84
CA ILE A 20 -2.40 1.32 -12.67
C ILE A 20 -1.66 2.51 -13.26
N GLY A 21 -2.18 3.06 -14.35
CA GLY A 21 -1.73 4.33 -14.92
C GLY A 21 -2.47 5.49 -14.29
N THR A 22 -1.73 6.54 -13.94
CA THR A 22 -2.27 7.84 -13.55
C THR A 22 -1.84 8.91 -14.57
N SER A 23 -2.13 10.18 -14.27
CA SER A 23 -1.65 11.33 -15.04
C SER A 23 -0.12 11.36 -15.18
N ARG A 24 0.62 11.04 -14.10
CA ARG A 24 2.10 11.16 -14.04
C ARG A 24 2.82 9.88 -13.68
N LEU A 25 2.10 8.85 -13.23
CA LEU A 25 2.68 7.65 -12.64
C LEU A 25 2.21 6.39 -13.35
N ILE A 26 3.04 5.36 -13.26
CA ILE A 26 2.69 3.97 -13.48
C ILE A 26 2.94 3.21 -12.17
N LEU A 27 1.95 2.46 -11.72
CA LEU A 27 2.01 1.60 -10.55
C LEU A 27 1.98 0.15 -11.02
N LEU A 28 3.06 -0.58 -10.78
CA LEU A 28 3.20 -1.97 -11.20
C LEU A 28 3.17 -2.89 -9.97
N PRO A 29 2.25 -3.87 -9.88
CA PRO A 29 2.19 -4.81 -8.77
C PRO A 29 3.56 -5.47 -8.51
N SER A 30 3.91 -5.64 -7.24
CA SER A 30 5.24 -6.14 -6.85
C SER A 30 5.52 -7.54 -7.38
N TYR A 31 4.49 -8.37 -7.58
CA TYR A 31 4.65 -9.70 -8.19
C TYR A 31 5.03 -9.67 -9.69
N LEU A 32 4.91 -8.53 -10.34
CA LEU A 32 5.49 -8.26 -11.67
C LEU A 32 6.80 -7.48 -11.53
N ALA A 33 6.81 -6.44 -10.69
CA ALA A 33 7.95 -5.55 -10.51
C ALA A 33 9.19 -6.26 -9.96
N ILE A 34 9.02 -7.35 -9.21
CA ILE A 34 10.14 -8.19 -8.73
C ILE A 34 11.00 -8.72 -9.88
N GLY A 35 10.47 -8.83 -11.10
CA GLY A 35 11.23 -9.22 -12.29
C GLY A 35 12.14 -8.11 -12.84
N ASN A 36 11.90 -6.84 -12.48
CA ASN A 36 12.60 -5.67 -13.01
C ASN A 36 13.85 -5.32 -12.17
N PRO A 37 15.08 -5.43 -12.71
CA PRO A 37 16.30 -5.12 -11.96
C PRO A 37 16.37 -3.67 -11.47
N ALA A 38 15.95 -2.69 -12.29
CA ALA A 38 15.98 -1.29 -11.90
C ALA A 38 15.04 -0.98 -10.72
N TYR A 39 13.91 -1.69 -10.60
CA TYR A 39 13.05 -1.59 -9.42
C TYR A 39 13.69 -2.21 -8.18
N ARG A 40 14.33 -3.39 -8.32
CA ARG A 40 15.04 -4.04 -7.21
C ARG A 40 16.20 -3.17 -6.70
N ASP A 41 16.95 -2.56 -7.62
CA ASP A 41 18.01 -1.60 -7.32
C ASP A 41 17.47 -0.37 -6.58
N LEU A 42 16.35 0.21 -7.05
CA LEU A 42 15.70 1.30 -6.33
C LEU A 42 15.30 0.87 -4.91
N TYR A 43 14.65 -0.28 -4.74
CA TYR A 43 14.16 -0.71 -3.44
C TYR A 43 15.33 -0.91 -2.46
N SER A 44 16.42 -1.51 -2.92
CA SER A 44 17.66 -1.63 -2.12
C SER A 44 18.24 -0.25 -1.80
N LEU A 45 18.32 0.65 -2.78
CA LEU A 45 18.85 2.00 -2.63
C LEU A 45 18.08 2.79 -1.56
N LEU A 46 16.74 2.74 -1.54
CA LEU A 46 15.93 3.41 -0.53
C LEU A 46 16.36 3.01 0.89
N HIS A 47 16.65 1.73 1.12
CA HIS A 47 17.06 1.24 2.44
C HIS A 47 18.51 1.59 2.79
N GLY A 48 19.33 1.95 1.81
CA GLY A 48 20.66 2.52 1.99
C GLY A 48 20.67 4.03 2.31
N MET A 49 19.54 4.72 2.18
CA MET A 49 19.45 6.17 2.40
C MET A 49 18.99 6.49 3.83
N ALA A 50 19.87 7.08 4.65
CA ALA A 50 19.52 7.49 6.01
C ALA A 50 18.29 8.42 6.07
N LYS A 51 18.19 9.36 5.14
CA LYS A 51 17.04 10.27 5.06
C LYS A 51 15.72 9.52 4.82
N PHE A 52 15.75 8.45 4.02
CA PHE A 52 14.58 7.60 3.80
C PHE A 52 14.28 6.74 5.02
N THR A 53 15.27 6.00 5.53
CA THR A 53 15.03 5.03 6.60
C THR A 53 14.63 5.70 7.92
N THR A 54 15.22 6.85 8.26
CA THR A 54 14.78 7.64 9.43
C THR A 54 13.34 8.11 9.28
N MET A 55 12.92 8.49 8.06
CA MET A 55 11.54 8.92 7.80
C MET A 55 10.56 7.73 7.82
N ALA A 56 10.93 6.59 7.23
CA ALA A 56 10.05 5.45 7.01
C ALA A 56 9.96 4.50 8.22
N PHE A 57 11.05 4.35 8.98
CA PHE A 57 11.18 3.34 10.04
C PHE A 57 11.61 3.92 11.39
N GLY A 58 11.83 5.23 11.47
CA GLY A 58 12.32 5.91 12.67
C GLY A 58 13.86 5.93 12.78
N PRO A 59 14.40 6.72 13.73
CA PRO A 59 15.84 6.94 13.86
C PRO A 59 16.64 5.69 14.25
N ASP A 60 16.03 4.77 15.00
CA ASP A 60 16.71 3.59 15.53
C ASP A 60 16.90 2.47 14.48
N TRP A 61 16.19 2.54 13.36
CA TRP A 61 16.29 1.53 12.32
C TRP A 61 17.67 1.50 11.65
N GLY A 62 18.27 2.67 11.39
CA GLY A 62 19.54 2.82 10.65
C GLY A 62 19.40 2.56 9.14
N ILE A 63 20.52 2.36 8.44
CA ILE A 63 20.52 1.98 7.00
C ILE A 63 20.72 0.48 6.82
N ARG A 64 20.33 -0.06 5.67
CA ARG A 64 20.57 -1.45 5.25
C ARG A 64 21.15 -1.45 3.85
N HIS A 65 22.07 -2.38 3.61
CA HIS A 65 22.60 -2.66 2.29
C HIS A 65 22.21 -4.09 1.94
N TRP A 66 21.41 -4.24 0.89
CA TRP A 66 20.94 -5.54 0.43
C TRP A 66 21.44 -5.80 -0.97
N ASP A 67 21.97 -6.99 -1.19
CA ASP A 67 22.25 -7.47 -2.54
C ASP A 67 20.96 -7.88 -3.26
N ASP A 68 21.07 -8.17 -4.57
CA ASP A 68 19.92 -8.53 -5.41
C ASP A 68 19.18 -9.77 -4.89
N LYS A 69 19.90 -10.73 -4.29
CA LYS A 69 19.30 -11.94 -3.72
C LYS A 69 18.48 -11.64 -2.47
N ALA A 70 19.04 -10.84 -1.56
CA ALA A 70 18.38 -10.43 -0.33
C ALA A 70 17.14 -9.60 -0.64
N ILE A 71 17.23 -8.63 -1.56
CA ILE A 71 16.07 -7.80 -1.92
C ILE A 71 14.97 -8.59 -2.62
N THR A 72 15.33 -9.51 -3.53
CA THR A 72 14.38 -10.42 -4.16
C THR A 72 13.65 -11.26 -3.12
N SER A 73 14.38 -11.79 -2.13
CA SER A 73 13.79 -12.61 -1.06
C SER A 73 12.83 -11.80 -0.17
N ILE A 74 13.16 -10.53 0.11
CA ILE A 74 12.30 -9.63 0.87
C ILE A 74 11.02 -9.35 0.10
N ILE A 75 11.11 -8.93 -1.17
CA ILE A 75 9.93 -8.63 -1.99
C ILE A 75 9.06 -9.87 -2.17
N GLN A 76 9.68 -11.05 -2.39
CA GLN A 76 8.97 -12.32 -2.52
C GLN A 76 8.17 -12.67 -1.27
N ARG A 77 8.74 -12.49 -0.07
CA ARG A 77 8.02 -12.71 1.18
C ARG A 77 6.77 -11.83 1.28
N GLU A 78 6.85 -10.57 0.89
CA GLU A 78 5.69 -9.66 0.95
C GLU A 78 4.63 -10.03 -0.10
N ILE A 79 5.04 -10.52 -1.27
CA ILE A 79 4.13 -11.08 -2.29
C ILE A 79 3.39 -12.29 -1.74
N ASP A 80 4.11 -13.20 -1.08
CA ASP A 80 3.52 -14.42 -0.54
C ASP A 80 2.57 -14.13 0.63
N ALA A 81 2.90 -13.14 1.47
CA ALA A 81 2.07 -12.74 2.61
C ALA A 81 0.84 -11.90 2.21
N SER A 82 0.91 -11.16 1.10
CA SER A 82 -0.15 -10.21 0.70
C SER A 82 -0.86 -10.68 -0.56
N TRP A 83 -0.19 -10.61 -1.70
CA TRP A 83 -0.79 -10.83 -3.02
C TRP A 83 -1.41 -12.22 -3.15
N ARG A 84 -0.71 -13.27 -2.69
CA ARG A 84 -1.24 -14.64 -2.74
C ARG A 84 -2.42 -14.88 -1.79
N VAL A 85 -2.48 -14.15 -0.67
CA VAL A 85 -3.46 -14.37 0.41
C VAL A 85 -4.74 -13.54 0.23
N ARG A 86 -4.60 -12.31 -0.26
CA ARG A 86 -5.70 -11.34 -0.33
C ARG A 86 -5.92 -10.74 -1.72
N GLY A 87 -5.02 -11.00 -2.68
CA GLY A 87 -5.07 -10.33 -3.98
C GLY A 87 -4.77 -8.83 -3.90
N ILE A 88 -4.15 -8.37 -2.82
CA ILE A 88 -3.66 -7.00 -2.62
C ILE A 88 -2.20 -7.04 -2.17
N GLY A 89 -1.45 -5.97 -2.41
CA GLY A 89 -0.08 -5.86 -1.94
C GLY A 89 0.59 -4.58 -2.43
N ASP A 90 1.91 -4.62 -2.50
CA ASP A 90 2.70 -3.47 -2.89
C ASP A 90 2.78 -3.28 -4.40
N PHE A 91 2.98 -2.04 -4.81
CA PHE A 91 3.20 -1.59 -6.16
C PHE A 91 4.50 -0.79 -6.23
N ALA A 92 5.33 -1.11 -7.21
CA ALA A 92 6.39 -0.24 -7.67
C ALA A 92 5.79 1.02 -8.28
N VAL A 93 6.32 2.20 -7.96
CA VAL A 93 5.84 3.48 -8.50
C VAL A 93 6.93 4.07 -9.40
N GLY A 94 6.59 4.22 -10.68
CA GLY A 94 7.46 4.83 -11.68
C GLY A 94 6.84 6.10 -12.28
N LEU A 95 7.70 6.98 -12.81
CA LEU A 95 7.24 8.10 -13.62
C LEU A 95 6.79 7.59 -14.98
N ARG A 96 5.61 8.06 -15.41
CA ARG A 96 5.08 7.78 -16.73
C ARG A 96 5.74 8.71 -17.74
N GLN A 97 6.38 8.15 -18.77
CA GLN A 97 6.81 8.92 -19.93
C GLN A 97 5.61 9.11 -20.88
N ASP A 98 5.53 10.26 -21.57
CA ASP A 98 4.42 10.65 -22.47
C ASP A 98 4.21 9.73 -23.68
N THR A 99 4.99 8.65 -23.81
CA THR A 99 4.82 7.65 -24.85
C THR A 99 3.45 6.99 -24.69
N ALA A 100 2.57 7.25 -25.66
CA ALA A 100 1.26 6.64 -25.77
C ALA A 100 1.40 5.11 -25.75
N VAL A 101 1.25 4.50 -24.58
CA VAL A 101 1.16 3.04 -24.44
C VAL A 101 -0.10 2.61 -25.18
N THR A 102 0.08 2.02 -26.36
CA THR A 102 -0.95 1.29 -27.09
C THR A 102 -1.22 -0.03 -26.36
N SER A 103 -1.83 0.02 -25.19
CA SER A 103 -2.43 -1.15 -24.56
C SER A 103 -3.93 -1.12 -24.79
N SER A 104 -4.55 -2.29 -24.96
CA SER A 104 -5.99 -2.43 -25.06
C SER A 104 -6.63 -1.94 -23.75
N GLU A 105 -7.11 -0.71 -23.75
CA GLU A 105 -7.68 -0.06 -22.57
C GLU A 105 -8.97 -0.80 -22.14
N LYS A 106 -8.99 -1.36 -20.94
CA LYS A 106 -10.25 -1.63 -20.22
C LYS A 106 -10.58 -0.41 -19.38
N THR A 107 -11.34 0.50 -19.97
CA THR A 107 -11.74 1.76 -19.35
C THR A 107 -12.73 1.50 -18.20
N VAL A 108 -12.25 1.53 -16.95
CA VAL A 108 -13.08 1.77 -15.77
C VAL A 108 -12.59 3.08 -15.14
N THR A 109 -13.28 4.18 -15.42
CA THR A 109 -12.79 5.52 -15.09
C THR A 109 -13.42 6.08 -13.82
N SER A 110 -12.56 6.51 -12.90
CA SER A 110 -12.65 7.88 -12.35
C SER A 110 -11.58 8.72 -13.07
N GLN A 111 -11.81 10.01 -13.25
CA GLN A 111 -11.33 10.84 -14.38
C GLN A 111 -9.84 10.78 -14.80
N ASP A 112 -8.91 10.19 -14.03
CA ASP A 112 -7.48 10.09 -14.38
C ASP A 112 -6.82 8.72 -14.09
N LEU A 113 -7.59 7.69 -13.76
CA LEU A 113 -7.07 6.35 -13.42
C LEU A 113 -7.40 5.33 -14.51
N LYS A 114 -6.39 4.55 -14.92
CA LYS A 114 -6.52 3.49 -15.92
C LYS A 114 -5.89 2.20 -15.41
N VAL A 115 -6.62 1.09 -15.54
CA VAL A 115 -6.04 -0.25 -15.39
C VAL A 115 -5.55 -0.68 -16.77
N LEU A 116 -4.25 -0.93 -16.88
CA LEU A 116 -3.56 -1.33 -18.10
C LEU A 116 -3.33 -2.83 -18.07
N ASP A 117 -3.76 -3.55 -19.11
CA ASP A 117 -3.36 -4.94 -19.31
C ASP A 117 -1.86 -4.98 -19.66
N MET A 118 -1.08 -5.80 -18.95
CA MET A 118 0.37 -5.89 -19.16
C MET A 118 0.70 -7.08 -20.06
N CYS A 119 1.11 -6.80 -21.31
CA CYS A 119 1.43 -7.84 -22.29
C CYS A 119 2.93 -7.96 -22.62
N LYS A 120 3.77 -6.96 -22.31
CA LYS A 120 5.18 -6.94 -22.73
C LYS A 120 6.10 -6.34 -21.68
N ALA A 121 7.24 -7.00 -21.43
CA ALA A 121 8.28 -6.53 -20.51
C ALA A 121 8.97 -5.22 -20.97
N GLN A 122 9.09 -5.01 -22.29
CA GLN A 122 9.71 -3.82 -22.89
C GLN A 122 9.04 -2.50 -22.44
N GLU A 123 7.73 -2.53 -22.14
CA GLU A 123 6.96 -1.37 -21.66
C GLU A 123 7.40 -0.90 -20.26
N LEU A 124 8.21 -1.69 -19.56
CA LEU A 124 8.66 -1.47 -18.18
C LEU A 124 10.17 -1.24 -18.07
N GLU A 125 10.95 -1.39 -19.16
CA GLU A 125 12.41 -1.25 -19.15
C GLU A 125 12.86 0.21 -19.01
N ASP A 126 12.12 1.15 -19.62
CA ASP A 126 12.45 2.58 -19.61
C ASP A 126 11.75 3.37 -18.49
N VAL A 127 11.15 2.67 -17.53
CA VAL A 127 10.42 3.30 -16.41
C VAL A 127 11.41 3.80 -15.37
N GLU A 128 11.35 5.10 -15.10
CA GLU A 128 12.08 5.68 -13.97
C GLU A 128 11.32 5.38 -12.66
N TRP A 129 11.76 4.35 -11.94
CA TRP A 129 11.20 4.02 -10.62
C TRP A 129 11.59 5.08 -9.58
N ILE A 130 10.61 5.52 -8.78
CA ILE A 130 10.78 6.61 -7.80
C ILE A 130 10.36 6.24 -6.37
N GLY A 131 9.65 5.12 -6.20
CA GLY A 131 9.22 4.63 -4.90
C GLY A 131 8.34 3.40 -4.98
N TYR A 132 7.59 3.17 -3.92
CA TYR A 132 6.53 2.17 -3.82
C TYR A 132 5.34 2.73 -3.05
N VAL A 133 4.17 2.14 -3.31
CA VAL A 133 2.94 2.31 -2.53
C VAL A 133 2.34 0.93 -2.31
N GLY A 134 1.76 0.66 -1.14
CA GLY A 134 1.24 -0.66 -0.82
C GLY A 134 -0.05 -0.61 -0.03
N VAL A 135 -0.83 -1.66 -0.21
CA VAL A 135 -2.11 -1.93 0.45
C VAL A 135 -2.04 -3.36 0.98
N ARG A 136 -2.10 -3.51 2.30
CA ARG A 136 -1.88 -4.81 2.95
C ARG A 136 -2.98 -5.10 3.96
N ASP A 137 -3.18 -6.37 4.28
CA ASP A 137 -4.05 -6.75 5.38
C ASP A 137 -3.32 -6.45 6.70
N ALA A 138 -3.73 -5.38 7.40
CA ALA A 138 -3.09 -4.97 8.64
C ALA A 138 -3.12 -6.11 9.68
N THR A 139 -4.21 -6.90 9.70
CA THR A 139 -4.46 -7.95 10.70
C THR A 139 -3.45 -9.08 10.66
N THR A 140 -2.77 -9.28 9.52
CA THR A 140 -1.77 -10.34 9.32
C THR A 140 -0.37 -9.81 9.04
N THR A 141 -0.24 -8.58 8.55
CA THR A 141 1.06 -8.04 8.10
C THR A 141 1.67 -7.00 9.04
N SER A 142 0.86 -6.40 9.93
CA SER A 142 1.29 -5.19 10.67
C SER A 142 0.87 -5.14 12.13
N MET A 143 -0.04 -6.02 12.58
CA MET A 143 -0.39 -6.12 13.99
C MET A 143 0.80 -6.66 14.81
N PRO A 144 1.17 -6.02 15.94
CA PRO A 144 2.23 -6.53 16.80
C PRO A 144 1.85 -7.91 17.36
N TRP A 145 2.83 -8.81 17.44
CA TRP A 145 2.69 -10.17 17.98
C TRP A 145 2.44 -10.21 19.51
N ALA A 146 2.46 -9.05 20.17
CA ALA A 146 2.40 -8.91 21.62
C ALA A 146 1.16 -8.09 22.03
N GLU A 147 0.62 -8.44 23.20
CA GLU A 147 -0.50 -7.79 23.89
C GLU A 147 -0.17 -6.34 24.27
N THR A 148 -0.27 -5.41 23.33
CA THR A 148 -0.26 -3.98 23.64
C THR A 148 -1.59 -3.38 23.19
N HIS A 149 -2.54 -3.32 24.14
CA HIS A 149 -3.92 -2.83 24.01
C HIS A 149 -4.78 -3.64 23.03
N HIS A 150 -5.93 -4.13 23.49
CA HIS A 150 -6.86 -4.93 22.69
C HIS A 150 -7.22 -4.21 21.39
N PRO A 151 -6.59 -4.57 20.26
CA PRO A 151 -6.80 -3.84 19.04
C PRO A 151 -8.20 -4.17 18.52
N THR A 152 -8.81 -3.20 17.87
CA THR A 152 -10.11 -3.41 17.23
C THR A 152 -10.01 -4.50 16.16
N LEU A 153 -10.66 -5.64 16.42
CA LEU A 153 -10.76 -6.75 15.48
C LEU A 153 -11.90 -6.48 14.50
N ARG A 154 -11.62 -5.67 13.49
CA ARG A 154 -12.51 -5.52 12.32
C ARG A 154 -12.14 -6.55 11.24
N PRO A 155 -13.08 -6.91 10.35
CA PRO A 155 -12.75 -7.72 9.18
C PRO A 155 -11.61 -7.06 8.38
N TRP A 156 -10.73 -7.87 7.77
CA TRP A 156 -9.53 -7.36 7.06
C TRP A 156 -9.85 -6.30 5.99
N ILE A 157 -11.03 -6.37 5.38
CA ILE A 157 -11.51 -5.41 4.38
C ILE A 157 -11.74 -3.99 4.93
N GLN A 158 -11.80 -3.86 6.26
CA GLN A 158 -11.84 -2.59 7.01
C GLN A 158 -10.50 -2.28 7.70
N MET A 159 -9.49 -3.12 7.48
CA MET A 159 -8.16 -3.04 8.07
C MET A 159 -7.11 -3.10 6.95
N VAL A 160 -7.38 -2.41 5.83
CA VAL A 160 -6.45 -2.35 4.70
C VAL A 160 -5.42 -1.25 4.97
N GLU A 161 -4.20 -1.64 5.31
CA GLU A 161 -3.15 -0.69 5.63
C GLU A 161 -2.56 -0.07 4.37
N LEU A 162 -2.52 1.26 4.31
CA LEU A 162 -1.80 2.02 3.30
C LEU A 162 -0.36 2.28 3.75
N ARG A 163 0.61 1.87 2.91
CA ARG A 163 2.04 2.14 3.09
C ARG A 163 2.62 2.83 1.86
N TYR A 164 3.69 3.60 2.04
CA TYR A 164 4.41 4.17 0.91
C TYR A 164 5.82 4.62 1.29
N GLY A 165 6.69 4.65 0.29
CA GLY A 165 8.04 5.13 0.42
C GLY A 165 8.56 5.66 -0.92
N PHE A 166 9.13 6.86 -0.92
CA PHE A 166 9.67 7.50 -2.12
C PHE A 166 11.09 7.98 -1.88
N ARG A 167 11.89 8.04 -2.95
CA ARG A 167 13.22 8.64 -2.87
C ARG A 167 13.14 10.12 -2.47
N PRO A 168 14.06 10.65 -1.64
CA PRO A 168 13.97 12.02 -1.13
C PRO A 168 13.88 13.12 -2.20
N GLU A 169 14.42 12.89 -3.39
CA GLU A 169 14.51 13.84 -4.50
C GLU A 169 13.14 14.17 -5.13
N VAL A 170 12.13 13.34 -4.86
CA VAL A 170 10.78 13.51 -5.39
C VAL A 170 9.74 13.90 -4.34
N TRP A 171 10.16 14.09 -3.08
CA TRP A 171 9.28 14.56 -2.03
C TRP A 171 8.75 15.97 -2.33
N GLY A 172 7.55 16.28 -1.84
CA GLY A 172 6.90 17.58 -2.06
C GLY A 172 6.29 17.77 -3.46
N LYS A 173 6.50 16.84 -4.41
CA LYS A 173 5.96 16.93 -5.79
C LYS A 173 4.55 16.34 -5.98
N GLY A 174 3.96 15.83 -4.90
CA GLY A 174 2.59 15.28 -4.88
C GLY A 174 2.46 13.82 -5.34
N TYR A 175 3.55 13.13 -5.70
CA TYR A 175 3.48 11.75 -6.18
C TYR A 175 2.95 10.76 -5.13
N GLY A 176 3.30 10.94 -3.85
CA GLY A 176 2.79 10.06 -2.79
C GLY A 176 1.27 10.07 -2.64
N SER A 177 0.65 11.26 -2.68
CA SER A 177 -0.81 11.37 -2.64
C SER A 177 -1.48 10.84 -3.91
N GLU A 178 -0.86 11.02 -5.07
CA GLU A 178 -1.37 10.47 -6.34
C GLU A 178 -1.34 8.93 -6.34
N ALA A 179 -0.22 8.33 -5.94
CA ALA A 179 -0.07 6.88 -5.84
C ALA A 179 -1.01 6.27 -4.79
N ALA A 180 -1.14 6.91 -3.61
CA ALA A 180 -2.06 6.48 -2.56
C ALA A 180 -3.51 6.44 -3.04
N LYS A 181 -3.99 7.52 -3.68
CA LYS A 181 -5.36 7.58 -4.23
C LYS A 181 -5.59 6.53 -5.31
N ALA A 182 -4.60 6.32 -6.19
CA ALA A 182 -4.70 5.35 -7.27
C ALA A 182 -4.87 3.92 -6.73
N VAL A 183 -4.04 3.51 -5.75
CA VAL A 183 -4.10 2.16 -5.19
C VAL A 183 -5.34 1.96 -4.32
N MET A 184 -5.75 2.97 -3.53
CA MET A 184 -6.98 2.90 -2.73
C MET A 184 -8.20 2.75 -3.63
N TRP A 185 -8.32 3.58 -4.67
CA TRP A 185 -9.40 3.47 -5.64
C TRP A 185 -9.46 2.06 -6.26
N TRP A 186 -8.31 1.51 -6.65
CA TRP A 186 -8.27 0.16 -7.21
C TRP A 186 -8.74 -0.89 -6.19
N CYS A 187 -8.28 -0.80 -4.93
CA CYS A 187 -8.75 -1.69 -3.86
C CYS A 187 -10.25 -1.56 -3.59
N GLU A 188 -10.81 -0.36 -3.55
CA GLU A 188 -12.26 -0.18 -3.38
C GLU A 188 -13.04 -0.84 -4.52
N LYS A 189 -12.61 -0.63 -5.78
CA LYS A 189 -13.35 -1.09 -6.96
C LYS A 189 -13.20 -2.57 -7.26
N HIS A 190 -12.02 -3.13 -7.05
CA HIS A 190 -11.71 -4.50 -7.46
C HIS A 190 -11.72 -5.50 -6.31
N ILE A 191 -11.45 -5.04 -5.08
CA ILE A 191 -11.34 -5.89 -3.89
C ILE A 191 -12.52 -5.67 -2.94
N GLY A 192 -13.18 -4.51 -3.03
CA GLY A 192 -14.28 -4.14 -2.13
C GLY A 192 -13.79 -3.61 -0.79
N ALA A 193 -12.58 -3.05 -0.73
CA ALA A 193 -12.04 -2.40 0.47
C ALA A 193 -13.03 -1.35 1.01
N GLN A 194 -13.28 -1.39 2.33
CA GLN A 194 -14.28 -0.57 3.00
C GLN A 194 -13.67 0.53 3.86
N ARG A 195 -12.50 0.24 4.45
CA ARG A 195 -11.74 1.20 5.24
C ARG A 195 -10.24 0.97 5.03
N PHE A 196 -9.53 2.06 4.83
CA PHE A 196 -8.09 2.10 4.84
C PHE A 196 -7.59 2.65 6.15
N VAL A 197 -6.49 2.09 6.63
CA VAL A 197 -5.84 2.48 7.88
C VAL A 197 -4.37 2.79 7.63
N ALA A 198 -3.74 3.62 8.44
CA ALA A 198 -2.30 3.87 8.35
C ALA A 198 -1.74 4.31 9.70
N GLU A 199 -0.44 4.07 9.92
CA GLU A 199 0.31 4.67 11.02
C GLU A 199 1.38 5.62 10.48
N THR A 200 1.70 6.65 11.25
CA THR A 200 2.89 7.47 11.02
C THR A 200 3.56 7.88 12.33
N GLU A 201 4.88 8.04 12.35
CA GLU A 201 5.56 8.79 13.41
C GLU A 201 4.91 10.17 13.63
N ILE A 202 4.71 10.58 14.89
CA ILE A 202 4.13 11.90 15.23
C ILE A 202 4.93 13.04 14.56
N ALA A 203 6.25 12.90 14.46
CA ALA A 203 7.13 13.90 13.85
C ALA A 203 7.10 13.91 12.31
N ASN A 204 6.50 12.90 11.65
CA ASN A 204 6.53 12.76 10.19
C ASN A 204 5.42 13.58 9.52
N VAL A 205 5.62 14.91 9.51
CA VAL A 205 4.71 15.88 8.88
C VAL A 205 4.49 15.59 7.38
N GLY A 206 5.49 15.05 6.69
CA GLY A 206 5.40 14.69 5.27
C GLY A 206 4.35 13.62 5.01
N SER A 207 4.41 12.53 5.79
CA SER A 207 3.45 11.43 5.73
C SER A 207 2.04 11.89 6.14
N SER A 208 1.91 12.67 7.23
CA SER A 208 0.62 13.24 7.63
C SER A 208 -0.01 14.13 6.55
N ARG A 209 0.79 14.86 5.76
CA ARG A 209 0.27 15.65 4.62
C ARG A 209 -0.21 14.77 3.48
N ILE A 210 0.46 13.65 3.22
CA ILE A 210 0.03 12.70 2.19
C ILE A 210 -1.32 12.10 2.60
N LEU A 211 -1.43 11.59 3.84
CA LEU A 211 -2.66 10.99 4.37
C LEU A 211 -3.85 11.95 4.31
N ARG A 212 -3.71 13.18 4.82
CA ARG A 212 -4.78 14.20 4.71
C ARG A 212 -5.18 14.49 3.27
N LYS A 213 -4.21 14.63 2.36
CA LYS A 213 -4.49 14.86 0.93
C LYS A 213 -5.17 13.67 0.26
N SER A 214 -4.98 12.46 0.78
CA SER A 214 -5.63 11.23 0.36
C SER A 214 -6.97 10.98 1.04
N GLY A 215 -7.45 11.90 1.88
CA GLY A 215 -8.76 11.83 2.53
C GLY A 215 -8.77 11.14 3.89
N PHE A 216 -7.61 10.85 4.48
CA PHE A 216 -7.54 10.31 5.83
C PHE A 216 -7.75 11.39 6.88
N GLU A 217 -8.40 10.97 7.97
CA GLU A 217 -8.45 11.68 9.24
C GLU A 217 -7.62 10.95 10.30
N GLU A 218 -7.22 11.67 11.34
CA GLU A 218 -6.48 11.11 12.47
C GLU A 218 -7.48 10.45 13.42
N ILE A 219 -7.23 9.19 13.78
CA ILE A 219 -8.03 8.45 14.76
C ILE A 219 -7.60 8.92 16.14
N ARG A 220 -8.55 9.32 16.98
CA ARG A 220 -8.23 9.66 18.36
C ARG A 220 -8.21 8.40 19.22
N GLU A 221 -7.31 8.36 20.20
CA GLU A 221 -7.20 7.22 21.13
C GLU A 221 -8.49 6.91 21.90
N ASP A 222 -9.36 7.90 22.12
CA ASP A 222 -10.67 7.74 22.75
C ASP A 222 -11.79 7.28 21.79
N GLU A 223 -11.51 7.21 20.49
CA GLU A 223 -12.42 6.69 19.46
C GLU A 223 -12.09 5.22 19.13
N GLU A 224 -10.83 4.94 18.78
CA GLU A 224 -10.36 3.61 18.38
C GLU A 224 -8.84 3.50 18.53
N VAL A 225 -8.35 2.30 18.83
CA VAL A 225 -6.92 1.97 18.84
C VAL A 225 -6.70 0.76 17.93
N ILE A 226 -5.99 0.99 16.83
CA ILE A 226 -5.66 -0.03 15.84
C ILE A 226 -4.39 -0.78 16.24
N TRP A 227 -3.27 -0.08 16.43
CA TRP A 227 -1.98 -0.67 16.76
C TRP A 227 -1.47 -0.29 18.17
N GLY A 228 -1.83 0.90 18.67
CA GLY A 228 -1.43 1.38 19.99
C GLY A 228 0.07 1.65 20.13
N LEU A 229 0.77 1.93 19.04
CA LEU A 229 2.22 2.14 19.03
C LEU A 229 2.59 3.50 19.60
N LYS A 230 3.40 3.50 20.67
CA LYS A 230 3.90 4.73 21.29
C LYS A 230 4.67 5.59 20.28
N GLY A 231 4.37 6.88 20.25
CA GLY A 231 5.05 7.83 19.35
C GLY A 231 4.48 7.87 17.93
N LYS A 232 3.43 7.08 17.66
CA LYS A 232 2.74 7.04 16.37
C LYS A 232 1.39 7.75 16.42
N LYS A 233 0.91 8.13 15.25
CA LYS A 233 -0.46 8.56 14.99
C LYS A 233 -1.13 7.53 14.10
N GLU A 234 -2.39 7.25 14.36
CA GLU A 234 -3.20 6.33 13.58
C GLU A 234 -4.19 7.13 12.74
N TRP A 235 -4.49 6.62 11.55
CA TRP A 235 -5.28 7.31 10.56
C TRP A 235 -6.28 6.34 9.94
N GLU A 236 -7.46 6.86 9.60
CA GLU A 236 -8.45 6.12 8.83
C GLU A 236 -9.00 6.91 7.65
N GLN A 237 -9.46 6.18 6.65
CA GLN A 237 -10.35 6.69 5.61
C GLN A 237 -11.37 5.59 5.30
N TRP A 238 -12.65 5.94 5.36
CA TRP A 238 -13.73 5.05 4.93
C TRP A 238 -14.07 5.29 3.46
N ALA A 239 -14.31 4.20 2.73
CA ALA A 239 -14.80 4.27 1.37
C ALA A 239 -16.15 5.01 1.35
N ALA A 240 -16.34 5.92 0.39
CA ALA A 240 -17.50 6.82 0.37
C ALA A 240 -18.87 6.11 0.35
N SER A 241 -18.91 4.86 -0.12
CA SER A 241 -20.12 4.03 -0.17
C SER A 241 -20.43 3.29 1.13
N VAL A 242 -19.54 3.34 2.11
CA VAL A 242 -19.68 2.63 3.39
C VAL A 242 -20.18 3.64 4.44
N PRO A 243 -21.34 3.39 5.09
CA PRO A 243 -21.77 4.21 6.20
C PRO A 243 -20.68 4.18 7.27
N HIS A 244 -20.27 5.35 7.76
CA HIS A 244 -19.38 5.42 8.91
C HIS A 244 -20.11 4.72 10.07
N PRO A 245 -19.58 3.63 10.63
CA PRO A 245 -20.16 3.07 11.85
C PRO A 245 -20.13 4.16 12.92
N GLU A 246 -21.13 4.18 13.81
CA GLU A 246 -21.08 5.05 14.98
C GLU A 246 -19.74 4.84 15.68
N ARG A 247 -18.98 5.93 15.88
CA ARG A 247 -17.72 5.91 16.60
C ARG A 247 -18.05 5.58 18.05
N GLY A 248 -17.91 4.30 18.40
CA GLY A 248 -18.15 3.79 19.74
C GLY A 248 -17.01 2.85 20.11
N PRO A 249 -16.69 2.71 21.40
CA PRO A 249 -15.72 1.73 21.84
C PRO A 249 -16.18 0.35 21.35
N ILE A 250 -15.33 -0.33 20.58
CA ILE A 250 -15.62 -1.73 20.22
C ILE A 250 -15.66 -2.51 21.53
N ILE A 251 -16.85 -3.02 21.84
CA ILE A 251 -17.13 -3.85 23.01
C ILE A 251 -16.18 -5.05 22.97
N GLN A 252 -15.36 -5.18 24.03
CA GLN A 252 -14.55 -6.37 24.25
C GLN A 252 -15.47 -7.60 24.25
N PRO A 253 -15.14 -8.70 23.57
CA PRO A 253 -15.79 -9.96 23.89
C PRO A 253 -15.44 -10.28 25.35
N ASP A 254 -16.47 -10.46 26.18
CA ASP A 254 -16.32 -11.01 27.52
C ASP A 254 -15.63 -12.38 27.37
N PHE A 255 -14.37 -12.47 27.81
CA PHE A 255 -13.67 -13.75 27.99
C PHE A 255 -13.94 -14.29 29.39
#